data_AF-A0A5C3M5E9-F1
#
_entry.id   AF-A0A5C3M5E9-F1
#
_cell.length_a   1.000
_cell.length_b   1.000
_cell.length_c   1.000
_cell.angle_alpha   90.00
_cell.angle_beta   90.00
_cell.angle_gamma   90.00
#
_symmetry.space_group_name_H-M   'P 1'
#
loop_
_entity.id
_entity.type
_entity.pdbx_description
1 polymer ?
#
loop_
_entity_poly.entity_id
_entity_poly.type
_entity_poly.pdbx_seq_one_letter_code
_entity_poly.pdbx_strand_id
1 'polypeptide(L)'
;MRLQLLVNLAFTALVFVHAAPISHAEIKTKSAQGLRLLSLGEDVEPVWKTEDEKLDLMRSGVKFFDVTEVYEAEQQSSQRVSVAAAFPTPSHQTQVKAILSTLSTANMQSNLAKLTAFNNRYYKSTTGADASAWILSTIKSIASSRSDISVAPFAHSWTQSSVIAKIPGTTASTPVTILGAHMDSINLNSPTSGRAPGADDDGTGTVNLIEAFRALVAAGFKPSTPVEFHWYSGEEAGLLGSQAIATSYKNAGTKVKAFMELDMSGYFKPGTTEVMALEADYIDASLNTFLKSLITTYSRIGWTMDTPCGYACSDHASWYKAGFPSSFPYEAVTGNDDPNIHSASDTTSVSGFSWAHSLEFAKIAVAFVYELAI
;
A
#
# COMPACT_ATOMS: atom_id res chain seq x y z
N MET A 1 -16.03 -31.28 -65.93
CA MET A 1 -15.16 -30.08 -65.87
C MET A 1 -15.28 -29.52 -64.46
N ARG A 2 -14.24 -29.67 -63.62
CA ARG A 2 -14.21 -29.21 -62.23
C ARG A 2 -14.02 -27.68 -62.22
N LEU A 3 -14.82 -26.95 -61.46
CA LEU A 3 -14.58 -25.53 -61.16
C LEU A 3 -14.24 -25.44 -59.67
N GLN A 4 -12.96 -25.23 -59.36
CA GLN A 4 -12.47 -24.92 -58.02
C GLN A 4 -12.70 -23.43 -57.76
N LEU A 5 -13.45 -23.11 -56.71
CA LEU A 5 -13.54 -21.75 -56.17
C LEU A 5 -12.39 -21.58 -55.17
N LEU A 6 -11.38 -20.79 -55.54
CA LEU A 6 -10.33 -20.31 -54.65
C LEU A 6 -10.89 -19.17 -53.80
N VAL A 7 -11.04 -19.41 -52.50
CA VAL A 7 -11.30 -18.34 -51.52
C VAL A 7 -9.93 -17.82 -51.05
N ASN A 8 -9.54 -16.63 -51.52
CA ASN A 8 -8.40 -15.91 -50.96
C ASN A 8 -8.81 -15.29 -49.61
N LEU A 9 -8.39 -15.90 -48.50
CA LEU A 9 -8.35 -15.20 -47.22
C LEU A 9 -7.19 -14.20 -47.24
N ALA A 10 -7.50 -12.92 -47.37
CA ALA A 10 -6.55 -11.87 -47.06
C ALA A 10 -6.41 -11.78 -45.53
N PHE A 11 -5.28 -12.24 -45.00
CA PHE A 11 -4.86 -11.93 -43.64
C PHE A 11 -4.39 -10.46 -43.62
N THR A 12 -5.23 -9.55 -43.13
CA THR A 12 -4.78 -8.24 -42.69
C THR A 12 -4.01 -8.43 -41.39
N ALA A 13 -2.68 -8.45 -41.48
CA ALA A 13 -1.81 -8.31 -40.33
C ALA A 13 -2.00 -6.87 -39.78
N LEU A 14 -2.72 -6.73 -38.66
CA LEU A 14 -2.64 -5.51 -37.86
C LEU A 14 -1.21 -5.43 -37.32
N VAL A 15 -0.40 -4.56 -37.93
CA VAL A 15 0.88 -4.15 -37.37
C VAL A 15 0.55 -3.19 -36.24
N PHE A 16 0.60 -3.67 -35.00
CA PHE A 16 0.63 -2.80 -33.84
C PHE A 16 1.98 -2.07 -33.84
N VAL A 17 1.98 -0.83 -34.35
CA VAL A 17 3.10 0.09 -34.18
C VAL A 17 3.13 0.47 -32.70
N HIS A 18 3.87 -0.29 -31.90
CA HIS A 18 4.21 0.15 -30.55
C HIS A 18 5.06 1.41 -30.68
N ALA A 19 4.71 2.47 -29.95
CA ALA A 19 5.55 3.65 -29.88
C ALA A 19 6.94 3.24 -29.37
N ALA A 20 7.99 3.93 -29.82
CA ALA A 20 9.32 3.70 -29.26
C ALA A 20 9.28 4.05 -27.76
N PRO A 21 9.95 3.28 -26.88
CA PRO A 21 10.00 3.58 -25.45
C PRO A 21 10.53 4.99 -25.20
N ILE A 22 9.99 5.66 -24.17
CA ILE A 22 10.41 7.01 -23.78
C ILE A 22 11.88 6.96 -23.32
N SER A 23 12.73 7.80 -23.92
CA SER A 23 14.17 7.78 -23.64
C SER A 23 14.54 8.45 -22.30
N HIS A 24 15.66 8.03 -21.69
CA HIS A 24 16.26 8.70 -20.52
C HIS A 24 16.37 10.24 -20.69
N ALA A 25 16.82 10.66 -21.87
CA ALA A 25 17.03 12.07 -22.18
C ALA A 25 15.70 12.85 -22.22
N GLU A 26 14.64 12.23 -22.73
CA GLU A 26 13.30 12.81 -22.71
C GLU A 26 12.78 12.95 -21.28
N ILE A 27 12.86 11.88 -20.47
CA ILE A 27 12.43 11.91 -19.07
C ILE A 27 13.12 13.05 -18.32
N LYS A 28 14.46 13.10 -18.37
CA LYS A 28 15.24 14.15 -17.71
C LYS A 28 14.83 15.56 -18.18
N THR A 29 14.63 15.74 -19.48
CA THR A 29 14.27 17.04 -20.07
C THR A 29 12.87 17.47 -19.63
N LYS A 30 11.90 16.56 -19.68
CA LYS A 30 10.50 16.81 -19.32
C LYS A 30 10.31 17.00 -17.82
N SER A 31 10.97 16.20 -16.99
CA SER A 31 10.97 16.39 -15.53
C SER A 31 11.60 17.71 -15.11
N ALA A 32 12.68 18.17 -15.79
CA ALA A 32 13.26 19.49 -15.55
C ALA A 32 12.32 20.65 -15.92
N GLN A 33 11.31 20.39 -16.77
CA GLN A 33 10.23 21.33 -17.11
C GLN A 33 9.05 21.25 -16.13
N GLY A 34 9.11 20.39 -15.11
CA GLY A 34 8.03 20.17 -14.15
C GLY A 34 6.93 19.23 -14.65
N LEU A 35 7.16 18.48 -15.72
CA LEU A 35 6.22 17.48 -16.22
C LEU A 35 6.41 16.14 -15.51
N ARG A 36 5.28 15.44 -15.32
CA ARG A 36 5.16 14.11 -14.73
C ARG A 36 4.64 13.14 -15.78
N LEU A 37 5.21 11.95 -15.81
CA LEU A 37 4.78 10.88 -16.71
C LEU A 37 3.77 10.00 -15.97
N LEU A 38 2.50 10.06 -16.38
CA LEU A 38 1.40 9.37 -15.71
C LEU A 38 0.94 8.17 -16.53
N SER A 39 0.86 7.01 -15.89
CA SER A 39 0.18 5.83 -16.42
C SER A 39 -1.27 5.85 -15.95
N LEU A 40 -2.22 5.86 -16.88
CA LEU A 40 -3.66 6.03 -16.59
C LEU A 40 -4.47 4.72 -16.72
N GLY A 41 -3.82 3.61 -17.05
CA GLY A 41 -4.46 2.32 -17.23
C GLY A 41 -3.47 1.22 -17.58
N GLU A 42 -3.91 -0.03 -17.51
CA GLU A 42 -3.14 -1.16 -18.03
C GLU A 42 -3.05 -1.07 -19.56
N ASP A 43 -1.86 -1.36 -20.11
CA ASP A 43 -1.59 -1.34 -21.55
C ASP A 43 -1.90 -0.01 -22.27
N VAL A 44 -1.95 1.10 -21.51
CA VAL A 44 -2.07 2.46 -22.03
C VAL A 44 -0.70 3.14 -21.95
N GLU A 45 -0.26 3.72 -23.07
CA GLU A 45 0.98 4.50 -23.10
C GLU A 45 0.90 5.67 -22.10
N PRO A 46 1.92 5.87 -21.26
CA PRO A 46 1.89 6.92 -20.26
C PRO A 46 1.96 8.30 -20.91
N VAL A 47 1.34 9.28 -20.24
CA VAL A 47 1.17 10.64 -20.76
C VAL A 47 1.89 11.66 -19.90
N TRP A 48 2.54 12.62 -20.55
CA TRP A 48 3.14 13.76 -19.85
C TRP A 48 2.06 14.74 -19.39
N LYS A 49 2.05 15.08 -18.10
CA LYS A 49 1.15 16.03 -17.46
C LYS A 49 1.92 17.04 -16.64
N THR A 50 1.41 18.27 -16.57
CA THR A 50 1.84 19.24 -15.55
C THR A 50 1.35 18.79 -14.17
N GLU A 51 1.93 19.33 -13.09
CA GLU A 51 1.42 19.09 -11.74
C GLU A 51 -0.04 19.59 -11.58
N ASP A 52 -0.43 20.68 -12.26
CA ASP A 52 -1.82 21.17 -12.23
C ASP A 52 -2.79 20.18 -12.90
N GLU A 53 -2.45 19.68 -14.09
CA GLU A 53 -3.28 18.65 -14.76
C GLU A 53 -3.36 17.36 -13.94
N LYS A 54 -2.28 16.98 -13.27
CA LYS A 54 -2.26 15.85 -12.34
C LYS A 54 -3.24 16.07 -11.20
N LEU A 55 -3.23 17.25 -10.57
CA LEU A 55 -4.19 17.59 -9.52
C LEU A 55 -5.64 17.60 -10.03
N ASP A 56 -5.87 18.03 -11.27
CA ASP A 56 -7.21 18.00 -11.86
C ASP A 56 -7.71 16.57 -12.11
N LEU A 57 -6.82 15.64 -12.48
CA LEU A 57 -7.14 14.21 -12.54
C LEU A 57 -7.53 13.68 -11.16
N MET A 58 -6.74 13.99 -10.13
CA MET A 58 -7.03 13.57 -8.74
C MET A 58 -8.39 14.09 -8.26
N ARG A 59 -8.67 15.39 -8.48
CA ARG A 59 -9.97 16.01 -8.14
C ARG A 59 -11.14 15.40 -8.89
N SER A 60 -10.88 14.84 -10.07
CA SER A 60 -11.89 14.15 -10.89
C SER A 60 -12.04 12.67 -10.53
N GLY A 61 -11.31 12.18 -9.51
CA GLY A 61 -11.30 10.77 -9.11
C GLY A 61 -10.58 9.86 -10.10
N VAL A 62 -9.77 10.41 -11.01
CA VAL A 62 -8.97 9.60 -11.95
C VAL A 62 -7.71 9.13 -11.23
N LYS A 63 -7.62 7.81 -11.09
CA LYS A 63 -6.47 7.13 -10.48
C LYS A 63 -5.36 6.91 -11.50
N PHE A 64 -4.12 6.97 -11.04
CA PHE A 64 -2.95 6.83 -11.90
C PHE A 64 -1.71 6.41 -11.11
N PHE A 65 -0.76 5.79 -11.80
CA PHE A 65 0.63 5.75 -11.32
C PHE A 65 1.38 6.94 -11.90
N ASP A 66 2.13 7.65 -11.06
CA ASP A 66 3.15 8.57 -11.55
C ASP A 66 4.45 7.78 -11.71
N VAL A 67 4.75 7.38 -12.96
CA VAL A 67 5.86 6.49 -13.31
C VAL A 67 7.14 7.26 -13.65
N THR A 68 7.16 8.58 -13.42
CA THR A 68 8.26 9.48 -13.83
C THR A 68 9.64 8.96 -13.40
N GLU A 69 9.74 8.42 -12.18
CA GLU A 69 11.02 7.97 -11.60
C GLU A 69 11.32 6.48 -11.81
N VAL A 70 10.32 5.68 -12.20
CA VAL A 70 10.43 4.21 -12.29
C VAL A 70 10.29 3.67 -13.71
N TYR A 71 9.83 4.47 -14.68
CA TYR A 71 9.53 4.02 -16.04
C TYR A 71 10.68 3.23 -16.68
N GLU A 72 11.92 3.76 -16.64
CA GLU A 72 13.05 3.07 -17.26
C GLU A 72 13.37 1.73 -16.59
N ALA A 73 13.29 1.67 -15.26
CA ALA A 73 13.52 0.45 -14.51
C ALA A 73 12.43 -0.60 -14.82
N GLU A 74 11.19 -0.16 -14.98
CA GLU A 74 10.06 -1.02 -15.37
C GLU A 74 10.25 -1.60 -16.78
N GLN A 75 10.71 -0.79 -17.75
CA GLN A 75 10.98 -1.25 -19.13
C GLN A 75 12.13 -2.26 -19.20
N GLN A 76 13.14 -2.12 -18.35
CA GLN A 76 14.30 -3.03 -18.33
C GLN A 76 14.01 -4.36 -17.63
N SER A 77 12.99 -4.40 -16.79
CA SER A 77 12.67 -5.57 -15.99
C SER A 77 11.86 -6.60 -16.78
N SER A 78 12.55 -7.50 -17.50
CA SER A 78 11.93 -8.62 -18.22
C SER A 78 11.54 -9.82 -17.33
N GLN A 79 11.85 -9.80 -16.03
CA GLN A 79 11.59 -10.93 -15.13
C GLN A 79 10.33 -10.69 -14.28
N ARG A 80 9.30 -11.52 -14.50
CA ARG A 80 8.28 -11.76 -13.47
C ARG A 80 8.89 -12.71 -12.44
N VAL A 81 9.26 -12.20 -11.27
CA VAL A 81 9.63 -13.04 -10.12
C VAL A 81 8.33 -13.48 -9.44
N SER A 82 7.54 -14.29 -10.14
CA SER A 82 6.41 -14.97 -9.52
C SER A 82 6.96 -16.13 -8.70
N VAL A 83 7.01 -15.96 -7.39
CA VAL A 83 7.09 -17.11 -6.48
C VAL A 83 5.66 -17.59 -6.33
N ALA A 84 5.36 -18.80 -6.81
CA ALA A 84 4.12 -19.46 -6.43
C ALA A 84 4.14 -19.69 -4.92
N ALA A 85 3.55 -18.76 -4.17
CA ALA A 85 3.50 -18.81 -2.73
C ALA A 85 2.32 -19.69 -2.32
N ALA A 86 2.61 -20.79 -1.62
CA ALA A 86 1.58 -21.55 -0.93
C ALA A 86 1.27 -20.83 0.40
N PHE A 87 0.00 -20.53 0.63
CA PHE A 87 -0.46 -19.92 1.87
C PHE A 87 -1.11 -20.99 2.77
N PRO A 88 -0.58 -21.24 3.97
CA PRO A 88 -1.09 -22.27 4.85
C PRO A 88 -2.43 -21.86 5.47
N THR A 89 -3.24 -22.84 5.88
CA THR A 89 -4.37 -22.57 6.78
C THR A 89 -3.84 -22.08 8.13
N PRO A 90 -4.44 -21.04 8.75
CA PRO A 90 -4.04 -20.57 10.07
C PRO A 90 -4.02 -21.69 11.11
N SER A 91 -2.91 -21.84 11.83
CA SER A 91 -2.69 -22.95 12.77
C SER A 91 -2.06 -22.54 14.10
N HIS A 92 -1.79 -21.25 14.31
CA HIS A 92 -1.12 -20.71 15.50
C HIS A 92 -2.05 -19.90 16.40
N GLN A 93 -3.33 -20.28 16.48
CA GLN A 93 -4.38 -19.49 17.13
C GLN A 93 -4.06 -19.14 18.59
N THR A 94 -3.45 -20.06 19.34
CA THR A 94 -3.09 -19.81 20.74
C THR A 94 -2.08 -18.68 20.87
N GLN A 95 -1.01 -18.71 20.07
CA GLN A 95 0.06 -17.72 20.10
C GLN A 95 -0.43 -16.39 19.54
N VAL A 96 -1.13 -16.40 18.41
CA VAL A 96 -1.68 -15.20 17.79
C VAL A 96 -2.63 -14.51 18.76
N LYS A 97 -3.63 -15.22 19.32
CA LYS A 97 -4.61 -14.63 20.25
C LYS A 97 -3.95 -14.06 21.52
N ALA A 98 -2.84 -14.63 21.97
CA ALA A 98 -2.08 -14.08 23.10
C ALA A 98 -1.40 -12.74 22.76
N ILE A 99 -0.98 -12.52 21.51
CA ILE A 99 -0.46 -11.22 21.06
C ILE A 99 -1.61 -10.24 20.84
N LEU A 100 -2.70 -10.69 20.20
CA LEU A 100 -3.87 -9.86 19.92
C LEU A 100 -4.48 -9.23 21.18
N SER A 101 -4.46 -9.94 22.31
CA SER A 101 -4.95 -9.42 23.60
C SER A 101 -4.11 -8.29 24.17
N THR A 102 -2.93 -8.03 23.62
CA THR A 102 -2.05 -6.93 24.03
C THR A 102 -2.20 -5.68 23.17
N LEU A 103 -2.99 -5.73 22.09
CA LEU A 103 -3.27 -4.57 21.25
C LEU A 103 -4.10 -3.54 22.02
N SER A 104 -3.76 -2.26 21.86
CA SER A 104 -4.31 -1.16 22.63
C SER A 104 -4.80 -0.03 21.73
N THR A 105 -6.12 0.17 21.71
CA THR A 105 -6.72 1.33 21.04
C THR A 105 -6.28 2.65 21.66
N ALA A 106 -5.87 2.67 22.93
CA ALA A 106 -5.32 3.87 23.56
C ALA A 106 -3.95 4.25 22.94
N ASN A 107 -3.11 3.27 22.58
CA ASN A 107 -1.87 3.55 21.87
C ASN A 107 -2.15 4.09 20.46
N MET A 108 -3.08 3.43 19.75
CA MET A 108 -3.50 3.83 18.41
C MET A 108 -4.05 5.28 18.41
N GLN A 109 -4.92 5.61 19.36
CA GLN A 109 -5.46 6.95 19.60
C GLN A 109 -4.36 7.97 19.85
N SER A 110 -3.40 7.66 20.73
CA SER A 110 -2.32 8.59 21.07
C SER A 110 -1.41 8.85 19.86
N ASN A 111 -1.11 7.82 19.07
CA ASN A 111 -0.29 7.96 17.88
C ASN A 111 -1.04 8.74 16.79
N LEU A 112 -2.33 8.48 16.59
CA LEU A 112 -3.13 9.18 15.58
C LEU A 112 -3.34 10.64 15.95
N ALA A 113 -3.54 10.94 17.25
CA ALA A 113 -3.61 12.32 17.73
C ALA A 113 -2.31 13.09 17.42
N LYS A 114 -1.15 12.42 17.43
CA LYS A 114 0.11 13.03 17.04
C LYS A 114 0.20 13.26 15.52
N LEU A 115 -0.22 12.29 14.71
CA LEU A 115 -0.20 12.41 13.24
C LEU A 115 -1.17 13.48 12.72
N THR A 116 -2.39 13.55 13.28
CA THR A 116 -3.44 14.51 12.89
C THR A 116 -3.21 15.93 13.43
N ALA A 117 -2.24 16.10 14.35
CA ALA A 117 -1.81 17.39 14.86
C ALA A 117 -0.85 18.13 13.91
N PHE A 118 -0.18 17.43 12.99
CA PHE A 118 0.50 18.09 11.88
C PHE A 118 -0.53 18.79 10.98
N ASN A 119 -0.15 19.91 10.35
CA ASN A 119 -1.08 20.61 9.46
C ASN A 119 -1.50 19.72 8.27
N ASN A 120 -0.54 19.00 7.71
CA ASN A 120 -0.74 17.91 6.77
C ASN A 120 0.50 17.02 6.83
N ARG A 121 0.44 15.86 6.20
CA ARG A 121 1.60 14.97 6.05
C ARG A 121 2.05 14.88 4.58
N TYR A 122 1.75 15.90 3.78
CA TYR A 122 2.04 15.92 2.35
C TYR A 122 3.53 15.68 2.05
N TYR A 123 3.84 14.77 1.12
CA TYR A 123 5.20 14.27 0.86
C TYR A 123 6.27 15.34 0.55
N LYS A 124 5.87 16.51 0.03
CA LYS A 124 6.75 17.66 -0.26
C LYS A 124 6.79 18.71 0.85
N SER A 125 5.93 18.63 1.87
CA SER A 125 5.85 19.63 2.94
C SER A 125 6.84 19.35 4.07
N THR A 126 7.23 20.40 4.79
CA THR A 126 8.04 20.27 6.01
C THR A 126 7.33 19.42 7.06
N THR A 127 6.00 19.58 7.22
CA THR A 127 5.23 18.78 8.17
C THR A 127 5.13 17.31 7.77
N GLY A 128 5.15 16.99 6.47
CA GLY A 128 5.28 15.62 5.98
C GLY A 128 6.65 15.01 6.34
N ALA A 129 7.74 15.75 6.15
CA ALA A 129 9.08 15.31 6.59
C ALA A 129 9.15 15.11 8.11
N ASP A 130 8.57 16.02 8.90
CA ASP A 130 8.52 15.92 10.35
C ASP A 130 7.68 14.71 10.82
N ALA A 131 6.58 14.41 10.14
CA ALA A 131 5.77 13.22 10.40
C ALA A 131 6.56 11.93 10.13
N SER A 132 7.28 11.85 9.00
CA SER A 132 8.18 10.73 8.69
C SER A 132 9.28 10.55 9.73
N ALA A 133 9.93 11.65 10.14
CA ALA A 133 10.94 11.62 11.20
C ALA A 133 10.36 11.16 12.55
N TRP A 134 9.13 11.58 12.87
CA TRP A 134 8.43 11.12 14.06
C TRP A 134 8.12 9.62 14.01
N ILE A 135 7.59 9.10 12.89
CA ILE A 135 7.34 7.66 12.71
C ILE A 135 8.65 6.88 12.86
N LEU A 136 9.72 7.31 12.18
CA LEU A 136 11.04 6.68 12.29
C LEU A 136 11.54 6.60 13.74
N SER A 137 11.38 7.68 14.51
CA SER A 137 11.76 7.73 15.92
C SER A 137 10.90 6.81 16.78
N THR A 138 9.58 6.80 16.56
CA THR A 138 8.63 5.94 17.28
C THR A 138 8.96 4.47 17.08
N ILE A 139 9.20 4.05 15.84
CA ILE A 139 9.52 2.67 15.50
C ILE A 139 10.90 2.25 16.04
N LYS A 140 11.91 3.12 15.98
CA LYS A 140 13.21 2.89 16.64
C LYS A 140 13.08 2.72 18.15
N SER A 141 12.23 3.51 18.80
CA SER A 141 11.95 3.41 20.23
C SER A 141 11.33 2.05 20.58
N ILE A 142 10.31 1.62 19.81
CA ILE A 142 9.69 0.30 19.98
C ILE A 142 10.72 -0.83 19.81
N ALA A 143 11.58 -0.73 18.80
CA ALA A 143 12.61 -1.73 18.50
C ALA A 143 13.80 -1.72 19.47
N SER A 144 13.92 -0.74 20.37
CA SER A 144 15.12 -0.51 21.19
C SER A 144 15.53 -1.69 22.09
N SER A 145 14.60 -2.58 22.43
CA SER A 145 14.86 -3.79 23.21
C SER A 145 15.41 -4.96 22.39
N ARG A 146 15.47 -4.85 21.06
CA ARG A 146 15.81 -5.91 20.11
C ARG A 146 16.86 -5.43 19.11
N SER A 147 18.12 -5.76 19.38
CA SER A 147 19.27 -5.35 18.54
C SER A 147 19.32 -6.02 17.16
N ASP A 148 18.54 -7.07 16.94
CA ASP A 148 18.42 -7.77 15.66
C ASP A 148 17.47 -7.06 14.68
N ILE A 149 16.62 -6.16 15.17
CA ILE A 149 15.67 -5.41 14.34
C ILE A 149 16.36 -4.18 13.75
N SER A 150 16.24 -3.99 12.43
CA SER A 150 16.72 -2.78 11.76
C SER A 150 15.56 -1.85 11.41
N VAL A 151 15.72 -0.55 11.66
CA VAL A 151 14.73 0.49 11.31
C VAL A 151 15.46 1.62 10.58
N ALA A 152 15.11 1.84 9.32
CA ALA A 152 15.79 2.80 8.45
C ALA A 152 14.81 3.62 7.60
N PRO A 153 15.15 4.88 7.29
CA PRO A 153 14.46 5.62 6.26
C PRO A 153 14.85 5.08 4.87
N PHE A 154 13.91 5.11 3.94
CA PHE A 154 14.15 4.98 2.51
C PHE A 154 13.99 6.38 1.88
N ALA A 155 15.10 6.91 1.37
CA ALA A 155 15.14 8.25 0.81
C ALA A 155 14.56 8.30 -0.61
N HIS A 156 13.90 9.41 -0.92
CA HIS A 156 13.32 9.69 -2.22
C HIS A 156 13.86 11.02 -2.78
N SER A 157 13.43 11.42 -3.98
CA SER A 157 13.78 12.72 -4.57
C SER A 157 13.09 13.92 -3.88
N TRP A 158 12.14 13.65 -2.97
CA TRP A 158 11.40 14.63 -2.16
C TRP A 158 11.75 14.54 -0.67
N THR A 159 11.18 15.45 0.13
CA THR A 159 11.62 15.65 1.53
C THR A 159 11.16 14.57 2.50
N GLN A 160 9.98 13.98 2.30
CA GLN A 160 9.48 12.91 3.15
C GLN A 160 10.10 11.56 2.75
N SER A 161 10.72 10.86 3.69
CA SER A 161 11.22 9.49 3.46
C SER A 161 10.13 8.47 3.79
N SER A 162 10.12 7.33 3.10
CA SER A 162 9.43 6.15 3.62
C SER A 162 10.20 5.59 4.82
N VAL A 163 9.56 4.81 5.68
CA VAL A 163 10.21 4.13 6.82
C VAL A 163 10.07 2.62 6.66
N ILE A 164 11.16 1.89 6.83
CA ILE A 164 11.17 0.42 6.77
C ILE A 164 11.72 -0.13 8.08
N ALA A 165 10.92 -0.95 8.76
CA ALA A 165 11.36 -1.77 9.87
C ALA A 165 11.43 -3.24 9.44
N LYS A 166 12.50 -3.93 9.83
CA LYS A 166 12.75 -5.33 9.46
C LYS A 166 13.02 -6.16 10.70
N ILE A 167 12.23 -7.20 10.90
CA ILE A 167 12.50 -8.28 11.83
C ILE A 167 13.16 -9.42 11.03
N PRO A 168 14.42 -9.77 11.31
CA PRO A 168 15.10 -10.80 10.54
C PRO A 168 14.47 -12.17 10.77
N GLY A 169 14.42 -12.98 9.71
CA GLY A 169 14.12 -14.39 9.82
C GLY A 169 15.34 -15.19 10.30
N THR A 170 15.11 -16.30 10.98
CA THR A 170 16.19 -17.21 11.38
C THR A 170 16.71 -18.08 10.22
N THR A 171 15.97 -18.17 9.11
CA THR A 171 16.34 -18.96 7.92
C THR A 171 16.80 -18.06 6.79
N ALA A 172 18.04 -18.26 6.34
CA ALA A 172 18.63 -17.48 5.25
C ALA A 172 17.91 -17.71 3.90
N SER A 173 17.92 -16.69 3.04
CA SER A 173 17.40 -16.75 1.66
C SER A 173 15.92 -17.12 1.53
N THR A 174 15.12 -16.89 2.59
CA THR A 174 13.67 -17.08 2.57
C THR A 174 12.94 -15.84 2.04
N PRO A 175 11.79 -16.01 1.35
CA PRO A 175 11.00 -14.88 0.90
C PRO A 175 10.45 -14.05 2.06
N VAL A 176 10.41 -12.73 1.91
CA VAL A 176 9.97 -11.77 2.94
C VAL A 176 8.45 -11.59 2.93
N THR A 177 7.83 -11.51 4.11
CA THR A 177 6.44 -11.05 4.28
C THR A 177 6.44 -9.57 4.62
N ILE A 178 5.64 -8.77 3.93
CA ILE A 178 5.63 -7.31 4.06
C ILE A 178 4.21 -6.84 4.42
N LEU A 179 4.12 -5.90 5.37
CA LEU A 179 2.94 -5.09 5.63
C LEU A 179 3.24 -3.63 5.25
N GLY A 180 2.25 -2.96 4.66
CA GLY A 180 2.36 -1.56 4.22
C GLY A 180 1.21 -0.70 4.74
N ALA A 181 1.47 0.60 4.81
CA ALA A 181 0.52 1.68 5.03
C ALA A 181 1.17 2.97 4.47
N HIS A 182 0.42 3.90 3.90
CA HIS A 182 1.00 5.19 3.55
C HIS A 182 0.90 6.18 4.72
N MET A 183 1.89 7.06 4.85
CA MET A 183 1.97 8.01 5.97
C MET A 183 1.60 9.43 5.58
N ASP A 184 1.54 9.74 4.29
CA ASP A 184 1.20 11.09 3.84
C ASP A 184 -0.30 11.38 4.00
N SER A 185 -0.67 12.61 3.72
CA SER A 185 -2.05 13.04 3.65
C SER A 185 -2.16 14.27 2.77
N ILE A 186 -3.26 14.37 2.02
CA ILE A 186 -3.50 15.50 1.13
C ILE A 186 -4.80 16.24 1.48
N ASN A 187 -4.84 17.52 1.09
CA ASN A 187 -6.10 18.23 0.92
C ASN A 187 -6.23 18.62 -0.55
N LEU A 188 -7.16 18.03 -1.31
CA LEU A 188 -7.26 18.25 -2.77
C LEU A 188 -7.52 19.71 -3.18
N ASN A 189 -8.12 20.51 -2.28
CA ASN A 189 -8.34 21.94 -2.50
C ASN A 189 -7.06 22.75 -2.30
N SER A 190 -6.12 22.28 -1.47
CA SER A 190 -4.84 22.92 -1.23
C SER A 190 -3.79 21.88 -0.82
N PRO A 191 -3.21 21.12 -1.77
CA PRO A 191 -2.38 19.95 -1.46
C PRO A 191 -1.21 20.23 -0.52
N THR A 192 -0.49 21.33 -0.75
CA THR A 192 0.75 21.63 -0.02
C THR A 192 0.50 22.33 1.32
N SER A 193 -0.49 23.23 1.40
CA SER A 193 -0.71 24.11 2.55
C SER A 193 -2.02 23.86 3.30
N GLY A 194 -2.98 23.20 2.66
CA GLY A 194 -4.28 22.90 3.24
C GLY A 194 -4.16 22.01 4.47
N ARG A 195 -5.11 22.18 5.39
CA ARG A 195 -5.26 21.29 6.53
C ARG A 195 -5.72 19.92 6.02
N ALA A 196 -4.92 18.89 6.26
CA ALA A 196 -5.23 17.49 5.96
C ALA A 196 -4.89 16.65 7.19
N PRO A 197 -5.81 16.56 8.18
CA PRO A 197 -5.56 15.74 9.34
C PRO A 197 -5.29 14.28 8.94
N GLY A 198 -5.92 13.77 7.87
CA GLY A 198 -5.66 12.43 7.34
C GLY A 198 -5.86 11.40 8.43
N ALA A 199 -7.05 11.39 9.05
CA ALA A 199 -7.28 10.62 10.25
C ALA A 199 -7.58 9.17 9.88
N ASP A 200 -8.52 8.94 8.99
CA ASP A 200 -8.73 7.63 8.40
C ASP A 200 -7.68 7.33 7.34
N ASP A 201 -7.50 8.27 6.40
CA ASP A 201 -6.68 8.17 5.20
C ASP A 201 -5.27 8.80 5.40
N ASP A 202 -4.21 8.02 5.21
CA ASP A 202 -4.09 6.77 5.98
C ASP A 202 -3.51 6.93 7.40
N GLY A 203 -4.15 7.77 8.21
CA GLY A 203 -3.83 7.84 9.62
C GLY A 203 -4.09 6.52 10.35
N THR A 204 -5.16 5.80 10.02
CA THR A 204 -5.55 4.59 10.73
C THR A 204 -4.68 3.39 10.38
N GLY A 205 -4.40 3.13 9.11
CA GLY A 205 -3.50 2.07 8.66
C GLY A 205 -2.08 2.29 9.19
N THR A 206 -1.57 3.52 9.13
CA THR A 206 -0.29 3.89 9.75
C THR A 206 -0.22 3.50 11.24
N VAL A 207 -1.22 3.85 12.06
CA VAL A 207 -1.18 3.55 13.51
C VAL A 207 -1.49 2.10 13.83
N ASN A 208 -2.27 1.42 12.99
CA ASN A 208 -2.47 -0.03 13.06
C ASN A 208 -1.16 -0.77 12.84
N LEU A 209 -0.38 -0.34 11.85
CA LEU A 209 0.92 -0.90 11.55
C LEU A 209 1.93 -0.66 12.70
N ILE A 210 1.92 0.54 13.30
CA ILE A 210 2.72 0.85 14.50
C ILE A 210 2.35 -0.08 15.67
N GLU A 211 1.05 -0.27 15.93
CA GLU A 211 0.58 -1.06 17.07
C GLU A 211 0.82 -2.57 16.85
N ALA A 212 0.65 -3.07 15.63
CA ALA A 212 1.00 -4.44 15.28
C ALA A 212 2.50 -4.72 15.47
N PHE A 213 3.36 -3.80 14.98
CA PHE A 213 4.80 -3.90 15.18
C PHE A 213 5.16 -3.90 16.67
N ARG A 214 4.59 -2.98 17.46
CA ARG A 214 4.80 -2.92 18.92
C ARG A 214 4.42 -4.22 19.61
N ALA A 215 3.26 -4.78 19.30
CA ALA A 215 2.77 -6.01 19.94
C ALA A 215 3.68 -7.21 19.63
N LEU A 216 4.15 -7.34 18.38
CA LEU A 216 5.06 -8.41 17.98
C LEU A 216 6.43 -8.29 18.64
N VAL A 217 7.00 -7.08 18.70
CA VAL A 217 8.28 -6.82 19.38
C VAL A 217 8.17 -7.14 20.86
N ALA A 218 7.11 -6.67 21.53
CA ALA A 218 6.86 -6.94 22.95
C ALA A 218 6.64 -8.42 23.26
N ALA A 219 6.03 -9.17 22.32
CA ALA A 219 5.85 -10.61 22.43
C ALA A 219 7.14 -11.42 22.19
N GLY A 220 8.26 -10.75 21.85
CA GLY A 220 9.52 -11.43 21.56
C GLY A 220 9.48 -12.21 20.25
N PHE A 221 8.62 -11.83 19.29
CA PHE A 221 8.47 -12.49 18.00
C PHE A 221 9.84 -12.66 17.30
N LYS A 222 10.11 -13.88 16.84
CA LYS A 222 11.34 -14.29 16.15
C LYS A 222 10.95 -15.21 14.99
N PRO A 223 10.65 -14.65 13.81
CA PRO A 223 10.13 -15.43 12.71
C PRO A 223 11.22 -16.33 12.07
N SER A 224 10.81 -17.40 11.39
CA SER A 224 11.68 -18.21 10.54
C SER A 224 12.00 -17.51 9.22
N THR A 225 11.06 -16.76 8.65
CA THR A 225 11.25 -15.93 7.45
C THR A 225 11.24 -14.43 7.80
N PRO A 226 11.96 -13.55 7.07
CA PRO A 226 11.97 -12.13 7.41
C PRO A 226 10.58 -11.51 7.28
N VAL A 227 10.30 -10.53 8.14
CA VAL A 227 9.08 -9.71 8.10
C VAL A 227 9.48 -8.24 8.06
N GLU A 228 8.81 -7.46 7.22
CA GLU A 228 9.03 -6.02 7.10
C GLU A 228 7.73 -5.23 7.24
N PHE A 229 7.85 -4.03 7.81
CA PHE A 229 6.77 -3.07 8.04
C PHE A 229 7.17 -1.77 7.36
N HIS A 230 6.38 -1.34 6.39
CA HIS A 230 6.68 -0.23 5.51
C HIS A 230 5.66 0.88 5.72
N TRP A 231 6.14 2.09 5.98
CA TRP A 231 5.33 3.31 5.94
C TRP A 231 5.73 4.11 4.70
N TYR A 232 4.86 4.21 3.72
CA TYR A 232 5.16 4.81 2.43
C TYR A 232 4.95 6.33 2.43
N SER A 233 5.77 7.05 1.67
CA SER A 233 5.54 8.47 1.36
C SER A 233 5.03 8.64 -0.07
N GLY A 234 4.14 9.59 -0.30
CA GLY A 234 3.77 10.01 -1.65
C GLY A 234 2.82 9.04 -2.35
N GLU A 235 2.01 8.29 -1.59
CA GLU A 235 0.89 7.51 -2.12
C GLU A 235 -0.06 8.44 -2.88
N GLU A 236 -0.43 9.54 -2.21
CA GLU A 236 -1.37 10.56 -2.65
C GLU A 236 -0.93 11.29 -3.92
N ALA A 237 0.33 11.14 -4.29
CA ALA A 237 0.92 11.72 -5.49
C ALA A 237 1.07 10.70 -6.62
N GLY A 238 0.33 9.59 -6.60
CA GLY A 238 0.38 8.53 -7.60
C GLY A 238 1.37 7.43 -7.25
N LEU A 239 1.29 6.93 -6.02
CA LEU A 239 1.99 5.72 -5.51
C LEU A 239 3.51 5.81 -5.58
N LEU A 240 4.08 7.00 -5.35
CA LEU A 240 5.50 7.26 -5.62
C LEU A 240 6.43 6.40 -4.74
N GLY A 241 6.17 6.36 -3.43
CA GLY A 241 7.04 5.69 -2.47
C GLY A 241 7.02 4.17 -2.61
N SER A 242 5.84 3.58 -2.71
CA SER A 242 5.69 2.12 -2.89
C SER A 242 6.23 1.67 -4.25
N GLN A 243 6.04 2.43 -5.33
CA GLN A 243 6.64 2.12 -6.63
C GLN A 243 8.16 2.10 -6.57
N ALA A 244 8.78 3.11 -5.94
CA ALA A 244 10.24 3.17 -5.81
C ALA A 244 10.78 1.95 -5.03
N ILE A 245 10.13 1.60 -3.92
CA ILE A 245 10.53 0.48 -3.08
C ILE A 245 10.29 -0.87 -3.79
N ALA A 246 9.08 -1.12 -4.31
CA ALA A 246 8.76 -2.37 -5.01
C ALA A 246 9.64 -2.59 -6.24
N THR A 247 9.93 -1.52 -7.00
CA THR A 247 10.87 -1.56 -8.14
C THR A 247 12.29 -1.88 -7.67
N SER A 248 12.75 -1.29 -6.57
CA SER A 248 14.06 -1.62 -6.01
C SER A 248 14.16 -3.09 -5.57
N TYR A 249 13.09 -3.66 -5.01
CA TYR A 249 13.02 -5.06 -4.58
C TYR A 249 13.06 -5.99 -5.80
N LYS A 250 12.32 -5.66 -6.85
CA LYS A 250 12.33 -6.38 -8.12
C LYS A 250 13.72 -6.39 -8.75
N ASN A 251 14.37 -5.23 -8.83
CA ASN A 251 15.71 -5.08 -9.41
C ASN A 251 16.79 -5.78 -8.59
N ALA A 252 16.63 -5.84 -7.26
CA ALA A 252 17.53 -6.59 -6.37
C ALA A 252 17.29 -8.11 -6.41
N GLY A 253 16.26 -8.59 -7.10
CA GLY A 253 15.86 -10.00 -7.09
C GLY A 253 15.34 -10.46 -5.73
N THR A 254 14.83 -9.54 -4.90
CA THR A 254 14.26 -9.85 -3.59
C THR A 254 13.03 -10.74 -3.78
N LYS A 255 13.00 -11.88 -3.08
CA LYS A 255 11.84 -12.77 -3.06
C LYS A 255 10.85 -12.25 -2.03
N VAL A 256 9.65 -11.87 -2.46
CA VAL A 256 8.55 -11.47 -1.58
C VAL A 256 7.52 -12.59 -1.54
N LYS A 257 7.16 -13.04 -0.33
CA LYS A 257 6.15 -14.07 -0.09
C LYS A 257 4.75 -13.49 -0.25
N ALA A 258 4.53 -12.34 0.37
CA ALA A 258 3.24 -11.67 0.45
C ALA A 258 3.45 -10.21 0.84
N PHE A 259 2.61 -9.35 0.28
CA PHE A 259 2.41 -7.97 0.68
C PHE A 259 0.95 -7.77 1.09
N MET A 260 0.70 -7.16 2.25
CA MET A 260 -0.65 -6.70 2.61
C MET A 260 -0.64 -5.21 2.93
N GLU A 261 -1.54 -4.50 2.28
CA GLU A 261 -1.82 -3.08 2.51
C GLU A 261 -2.70 -2.89 3.74
N LEU A 262 -2.54 -1.75 4.41
CA LEU A 262 -3.47 -1.21 5.38
C LEU A 262 -3.68 0.25 5.00
N ASP A 263 -4.81 0.54 4.38
CA ASP A 263 -5.15 1.87 3.91
C ASP A 263 -6.64 2.09 4.18
N MET A 264 -6.93 3.01 5.10
CA MET A 264 -8.23 3.25 5.72
C MET A 264 -8.78 2.01 6.45
N SER A 265 -9.15 2.23 7.71
CA SER A 265 -9.60 1.15 8.60
C SER A 265 -10.42 1.68 9.77
N GLY A 266 -10.74 2.97 9.76
CA GLY A 266 -11.37 3.67 10.86
C GLY A 266 -12.88 3.72 10.71
N TYR A 267 -13.43 3.62 9.52
CA TYR A 267 -14.80 4.05 9.25
C TYR A 267 -15.65 2.99 8.58
N PHE A 268 -16.92 2.99 8.97
CA PHE A 268 -17.98 2.40 8.17
C PHE A 268 -19.24 3.25 8.32
N LYS A 269 -20.00 3.39 7.24
CA LYS A 269 -21.22 4.19 7.23
C LYS A 269 -22.23 3.74 8.30
N PRO A 270 -22.71 4.64 9.17
CA PRO A 270 -23.75 4.28 10.14
C PRO A 270 -24.99 3.67 9.48
N GLY A 271 -25.42 2.53 10.00
CA GLY A 271 -26.57 1.78 9.48
C GLY A 271 -26.23 0.74 8.40
N THR A 272 -24.95 0.59 8.02
CA THR A 272 -24.49 -0.51 7.15
C THR A 272 -23.85 -1.63 7.97
N THR A 273 -23.59 -2.76 7.32
CA THR A 273 -22.87 -3.89 7.93
C THR A 273 -21.40 -3.56 8.06
N GLU A 274 -20.85 -3.77 9.25
CA GLU A 274 -19.42 -3.68 9.52
C GLU A 274 -18.69 -4.91 8.94
N VAL A 275 -17.72 -4.69 8.05
CA VAL A 275 -16.97 -5.73 7.32
C VAL A 275 -15.55 -5.24 7.03
N MET A 276 -14.64 -6.16 6.71
CA MET A 276 -13.47 -5.83 5.89
C MET A 276 -13.81 -6.10 4.44
N ALA A 277 -13.83 -5.07 3.59
CA ALA A 277 -14.05 -5.22 2.17
C ALA A 277 -12.72 -5.54 1.48
N LEU A 278 -12.62 -6.69 0.81
CA LEU A 278 -11.40 -7.11 0.15
C LEU A 278 -11.43 -6.64 -1.29
N GLU A 279 -10.39 -5.91 -1.70
CA GLU A 279 -10.28 -5.44 -3.08
C GLU A 279 -10.36 -6.58 -4.10
N ALA A 280 -10.90 -6.24 -5.28
CA ALA A 280 -11.21 -7.21 -6.32
C ALA A 280 -10.21 -7.24 -7.49
N ASP A 281 -9.35 -6.22 -7.62
CA ASP A 281 -8.34 -6.07 -8.66
C ASP A 281 -6.94 -5.79 -8.07
N TYR A 282 -5.89 -6.01 -8.87
CA TYR A 282 -4.48 -5.86 -8.46
C TYR A 282 -4.10 -6.64 -7.18
N ILE A 283 -4.71 -7.81 -6.99
CA ILE A 283 -4.46 -8.72 -5.86
C ILE A 283 -4.07 -10.13 -6.32
N ASP A 284 -3.42 -10.88 -5.44
CA ASP A 284 -3.21 -12.33 -5.60
C ASP A 284 -4.39 -13.11 -5.01
N ALA A 285 -5.02 -13.95 -5.82
CA ALA A 285 -6.22 -14.70 -5.42
C ALA A 285 -5.96 -15.71 -4.29
N SER A 286 -4.76 -16.30 -4.24
CA SER A 286 -4.40 -17.27 -3.20
C SER A 286 -4.12 -16.56 -1.88
N LEU A 287 -3.42 -15.42 -1.93
CA LEU A 287 -3.17 -14.57 -0.77
C LEU A 287 -4.48 -14.01 -0.21
N ASN A 288 -5.39 -13.58 -1.08
CA ASN A 288 -6.69 -13.08 -0.65
C ASN A 288 -7.56 -14.20 -0.03
N THR A 289 -7.44 -15.44 -0.51
CA THR A 289 -8.09 -16.61 0.12
C THR A 289 -7.53 -16.86 1.53
N PHE A 290 -6.22 -16.72 1.71
CA PHE A 290 -5.59 -16.79 3.01
C PHE A 290 -6.05 -15.65 3.94
N LEU A 291 -6.12 -14.41 3.45
CA LEU A 291 -6.62 -13.27 4.21
C LEU A 291 -8.05 -13.48 4.70
N LYS A 292 -8.95 -14.02 3.86
CA LYS A 292 -10.31 -14.42 4.27
C LYS A 292 -10.31 -15.41 5.44
N SER A 293 -9.38 -16.37 5.44
CA SER A 293 -9.24 -17.35 6.51
C SER A 293 -8.74 -16.70 7.82
N LEU A 294 -7.84 -15.72 7.74
CA LEU A 294 -7.39 -14.94 8.90
C LEU A 294 -8.52 -14.12 9.49
N ILE A 295 -9.29 -13.40 8.65
CA ILE A 295 -10.42 -12.59 9.09
C ILE A 295 -11.44 -13.48 9.82
N THR A 296 -11.80 -14.60 9.20
CA THR A 296 -12.73 -15.59 9.80
C THR A 296 -12.24 -16.14 11.14
N THR A 297 -10.92 -16.27 11.33
CA THR A 297 -10.32 -16.91 12.52
C THR A 297 -10.06 -15.93 13.67
N TYR A 298 -9.68 -14.68 13.35
CA TYR A 298 -9.08 -13.74 14.28
C TYR A 298 -9.85 -12.43 14.47
N SER A 299 -10.76 -12.11 13.55
CA SER A 299 -11.58 -10.90 13.63
C SER A 299 -12.96 -11.19 14.22
N ARG A 300 -13.55 -10.18 14.86
CA ARG A 300 -14.98 -10.22 15.21
C ARG A 300 -15.90 -9.83 14.03
N ILE A 301 -15.35 -9.14 13.02
CA ILE A 301 -16.08 -8.69 11.83
C ILE A 301 -15.84 -9.63 10.66
N GLY A 302 -16.81 -9.73 9.77
CA GLY A 302 -16.72 -10.56 8.57
C GLY A 302 -15.91 -9.92 7.46
N TRP A 303 -15.77 -10.63 6.34
CA TRP A 303 -15.23 -10.09 5.09
C TRP A 303 -16.29 -10.12 3.99
N THR A 304 -16.14 -9.24 3.01
CA THR A 304 -16.84 -9.30 1.72
C THR A 304 -15.86 -9.00 0.60
N MET A 305 -16.16 -9.39 -0.63
CA MET A 305 -15.45 -8.83 -1.78
C MET A 305 -16.04 -7.46 -2.09
N ASP A 306 -15.18 -6.50 -2.41
CA ASP A 306 -15.62 -5.22 -2.95
C ASP A 306 -15.79 -5.27 -4.48
N THR A 307 -16.25 -4.17 -5.07
CA THR A 307 -16.14 -3.91 -6.50
C THR A 307 -14.72 -3.51 -6.87
N PRO A 308 -14.24 -3.80 -8.10
CA PRO A 308 -12.89 -3.40 -8.53
C PRO A 308 -12.65 -1.91 -8.34
N CYS A 309 -11.51 -1.57 -7.72
CA CYS A 309 -11.12 -0.19 -7.51
C CYS A 309 -10.78 0.53 -8.84
N GLY A 310 -10.46 -0.25 -9.88
CA GLY A 310 -10.28 0.14 -11.28
C GLY A 310 -8.82 0.15 -11.71
N TYR A 311 -8.02 1.04 -11.13
CA TYR A 311 -6.60 1.20 -11.44
C TYR A 311 -5.90 1.93 -10.30
N ALA A 312 -4.65 1.57 -9.98
CA ALA A 312 -3.74 2.33 -9.11
C ALA A 312 -4.42 2.92 -7.85
N CYS A 313 -5.12 2.08 -7.10
CA CYS A 313 -5.99 2.51 -6.02
C CYS A 313 -5.26 2.82 -4.70
N SER A 314 -4.22 2.04 -4.39
CA SER A 314 -3.34 2.25 -3.24
C SER A 314 -2.02 1.47 -3.49
N ASP A 315 -1.12 1.48 -2.52
CA ASP A 315 0.26 0.98 -2.61
C ASP A 315 0.36 -0.53 -2.92
N HIS A 316 -0.67 -1.34 -2.64
CA HIS A 316 -0.76 -2.74 -3.09
C HIS A 316 -0.61 -2.90 -4.60
N ALA A 317 -1.06 -1.92 -5.38
CA ALA A 317 -0.98 -1.95 -6.83
C ALA A 317 0.48 -1.85 -7.32
N SER A 318 1.36 -1.16 -6.58
CA SER A 318 2.80 -1.09 -6.87
C SER A 318 3.46 -2.46 -6.72
N TRP A 319 3.13 -3.19 -5.65
CA TRP A 319 3.65 -4.54 -5.41
C TRP A 319 3.12 -5.54 -6.43
N TYR A 320 1.82 -5.46 -6.77
CA TYR A 320 1.21 -6.25 -7.83
C TYR A 320 1.90 -6.01 -9.19
N LYS A 321 2.08 -4.74 -9.58
CA LYS A 321 2.75 -4.32 -10.82
C LYS A 321 4.20 -4.78 -10.88
N ALA A 322 4.90 -4.80 -9.73
CA ALA A 322 6.24 -5.37 -9.61
C ALA A 322 6.26 -6.91 -9.71
N GLY A 323 5.11 -7.58 -9.69
CA GLY A 323 4.95 -9.02 -9.86
C GLY A 323 4.93 -9.81 -8.55
N PHE A 324 4.68 -9.15 -7.41
CA PHE A 324 4.63 -9.76 -6.10
C PHE A 324 3.18 -10.01 -5.64
N PRO A 325 2.91 -11.08 -4.86
CA PRO A 325 1.58 -11.31 -4.31
C PRO A 325 1.15 -10.18 -3.36
N SER A 326 0.02 -9.54 -3.66
CA SER A 326 -0.55 -8.42 -2.89
C SER A 326 -1.98 -8.72 -2.43
N SER A 327 -2.39 -8.15 -1.31
CA SER A 327 -3.78 -8.14 -0.84
C SER A 327 -4.09 -6.83 -0.12
N PHE A 328 -5.35 -6.40 -0.19
CA PHE A 328 -5.79 -5.15 0.43
C PHE A 328 -7.17 -5.33 1.07
N PRO A 329 -7.26 -5.44 2.41
CA PRO A 329 -8.49 -5.23 3.16
C PRO A 329 -8.75 -3.72 3.36
N TYR A 330 -9.94 -3.29 2.98
CA TYR A 330 -10.45 -1.92 3.10
C TYR A 330 -11.58 -1.85 4.14
N GLU A 331 -11.81 -0.66 4.69
CA GLU A 331 -12.71 -0.42 5.83
C GLU A 331 -14.19 -0.71 5.58
N ALA A 332 -14.66 -0.55 4.34
CA ALA A 332 -16.05 -0.72 4.00
C ALA A 332 -16.21 -1.03 2.51
N VAL A 333 -17.37 -1.56 2.12
CA VAL A 333 -17.72 -1.67 0.70
C VAL A 333 -17.78 -0.28 0.09
N THR A 334 -17.14 -0.09 -1.07
CA THR A 334 -17.13 1.16 -1.85
C THR A 334 -18.51 1.83 -1.85
N GLY A 335 -18.55 3.10 -1.45
CA GLY A 335 -19.76 3.91 -1.25
C GLY A 335 -20.28 3.93 0.21
N ASN A 336 -19.69 3.13 1.09
CA ASN A 336 -19.93 3.15 2.54
C ASN A 336 -18.65 3.45 3.37
N ASP A 337 -17.56 3.75 2.69
CA ASP A 337 -16.28 4.28 3.18
C ASP A 337 -16.38 5.77 3.53
N ASP A 338 -15.34 6.32 4.18
CA ASP A 338 -15.35 7.69 4.69
C ASP A 338 -15.51 8.73 3.54
N PRO A 339 -16.62 9.49 3.50
CA PRO A 339 -16.81 10.50 2.46
C PRO A 339 -15.95 11.75 2.65
N ASN A 340 -15.13 11.84 3.70
CA ASN A 340 -14.37 13.03 4.06
C ASN A 340 -12.88 12.97 3.69
N ILE A 341 -12.40 11.87 3.10
CA ILE A 341 -10.99 11.69 2.71
C ILE A 341 -10.45 12.85 1.86
N HIS A 342 -9.14 13.00 1.85
CA HIS A 342 -8.42 14.08 1.16
C HIS A 342 -8.90 15.50 1.49
N SER A 343 -9.40 15.74 2.71
CA SER A 343 -9.97 17.02 3.12
C SER A 343 -9.59 17.41 4.55
N ALA A 344 -10.00 18.61 4.97
CA ALA A 344 -9.84 19.04 6.36
C ALA A 344 -10.80 18.35 7.34
N SER A 345 -11.82 17.65 6.81
CA SER A 345 -12.90 17.02 7.59
C SER A 345 -12.63 15.55 7.91
N ASP A 346 -11.66 14.92 7.25
CA ASP A 346 -11.16 13.60 7.64
C ASP A 346 -10.55 13.70 9.04
N THR A 347 -11.35 13.30 10.03
CA THR A 347 -11.06 13.42 11.45
C THR A 347 -11.71 12.27 12.20
N THR A 348 -11.18 11.91 13.37
CA THR A 348 -11.80 10.88 14.23
C THR A 348 -13.16 11.26 14.81
N SER A 349 -13.68 12.45 14.49
CA SER A 349 -14.96 12.98 14.99
C SER A 349 -16.12 12.73 14.02
N VAL A 350 -15.84 12.21 12.83
CA VAL A 350 -16.88 11.91 11.84
C VAL A 350 -17.79 10.77 12.32
N SER A 351 -19.08 10.87 11.99
CA SER A 351 -20.07 9.87 12.35
C SER A 351 -19.86 8.60 11.51
N GLY A 352 -19.32 7.55 12.13
CA GLY A 352 -18.94 6.30 11.47
C GLY A 352 -17.54 5.84 11.84
N PHE A 353 -16.69 6.77 12.30
CA PHE A 353 -15.36 6.44 12.81
C PHE A 353 -15.45 5.57 14.08
N SER A 354 -14.68 4.49 14.12
CA SER A 354 -14.73 3.45 15.14
C SER A 354 -13.35 2.85 15.41
N TRP A 355 -12.81 3.14 16.58
CA TRP A 355 -11.58 2.49 17.07
C TRP A 355 -11.72 0.97 17.24
N ALA A 356 -12.94 0.49 17.50
CA ALA A 356 -13.20 -0.94 17.58
C ALA A 356 -13.16 -1.60 16.20
N HIS A 357 -13.45 -0.86 15.13
CA HIS A 357 -13.33 -1.31 13.75
C HIS A 357 -11.85 -1.39 13.36
N SER A 358 -11.12 -0.28 13.53
CA SER A 358 -9.68 -0.19 13.23
C SER A 358 -8.83 -1.19 14.00
N LEU A 359 -9.19 -1.51 15.25
CA LEU A 359 -8.52 -2.55 16.02
C LEU A 359 -8.56 -3.94 15.33
N GLU A 360 -9.62 -4.26 14.58
CA GLU A 360 -9.69 -5.53 13.85
C GLU A 360 -8.64 -5.59 12.73
N PHE A 361 -8.35 -4.49 12.05
CA PHE A 361 -7.27 -4.42 11.05
C PHE A 361 -5.89 -4.62 11.69
N ALA A 362 -5.63 -3.99 12.83
CA ALA A 362 -4.40 -4.24 13.59
C ALA A 362 -4.27 -5.71 14.02
N LYS A 363 -5.38 -6.38 14.38
CA LYS A 363 -5.37 -7.82 14.68
C LYS A 363 -5.01 -8.65 13.46
N ILE A 364 -5.58 -8.33 12.31
CA ILE A 364 -5.30 -9.04 11.06
C ILE A 364 -3.87 -8.81 10.60
N ALA A 365 -3.31 -7.62 10.78
CA ALA A 365 -1.90 -7.35 10.53
C ALA A 365 -0.98 -8.27 11.35
N VAL A 366 -1.23 -8.42 12.66
CA VAL A 366 -0.46 -9.33 13.53
C VAL A 366 -0.64 -10.79 13.09
N ALA A 367 -1.88 -11.22 12.82
CA ALA A 367 -2.17 -12.59 12.42
C ALA A 367 -1.50 -12.94 11.07
N PHE A 368 -1.52 -12.02 10.12
CA PHE A 368 -0.94 -12.16 8.79
C PHE A 368 0.55 -12.46 8.86
N VAL A 369 1.31 -11.66 9.59
CA VAL A 369 2.76 -11.88 9.70
C VAL A 369 3.11 -13.10 10.53
N TYR A 370 2.37 -13.37 11.61
CA TYR A 370 2.67 -14.50 12.48
C TYR A 370 2.43 -15.83 11.77
N GLU A 371 1.28 -16.00 11.10
CA GLU A 371 0.92 -17.24 10.41
C GLU A 371 1.78 -17.48 9.15
N LEU A 372 2.33 -16.44 8.53
CA LEU A 372 3.19 -16.58 7.35
C LEU A 372 4.66 -16.78 7.67
N ALA A 373 5.13 -16.39 8.84
CA ALA A 373 6.56 -16.25 9.10
C ALA A 373 7.10 -17.09 10.27
N ILE A 374 6.29 -17.92 10.92
CA ILE A 374 6.78 -18.89 11.94
C ILE A 374 7.38 -20.13 11.28
#